data_AF-A0A914TL04-F1
#
_entry.id   AF-A0A914TL04-F1
#
_cell.length_a   1.000
_cell.length_b   1.000
_cell.length_c   1.000
_cell.angle_alpha   90.00
_cell.angle_beta   90.00
_cell.angle_gamma   90.00
#
_symmetry.space_group_name_H-M   'P 1'
#
loop_
_entity.id
_entity.type
_entity.pdbx_description
1 polymer ?
#
loop_
_entity_poly.entity_id
_entity_poly.type
_entity_poly.pdbx_seq_one_letter_code
_entity_poly.pdbx_strand_id
1 'polypeptide(L)'
;MGGFISLFWPTNTPSIKEPDYNSVENEVIGGDMGASVSTVTRQSGRTHKMVFVANMELGMGKGKLAAQVGHACLGVYRFAMNSSEGKAAINSWTRRGEVKIVVKGNTTQHLSELYKKAKKLQLYAYLQLYAYLVQDAGYTQIPAGSRTVLGVFGPVEDVDQVTGDLKLL
;
A
#
# COMPACT_ATOMS: atom_id res chain seq x y z
N MET A 1 1.55 -26.74 18.30
CA MET A 1 2.54 -25.82 18.90
C MET A 1 2.73 -24.65 17.94
N GLY A 2 2.23 -23.47 18.30
CA GLY A 2 2.32 -22.27 17.47
C GLY A 2 3.70 -21.64 17.58
N GLY A 3 4.51 -21.74 16.52
CA GLY A 3 5.80 -21.06 16.45
C GLY A 3 5.59 -19.56 16.29
N PHE A 4 6.09 -18.77 17.23
CA PHE A 4 6.21 -17.32 17.09
C PHE A 4 7.20 -17.03 15.96
N ILE A 5 6.75 -16.29 14.94
CA ILE A 5 7.62 -15.86 13.84
C ILE A 5 8.34 -14.60 14.33
N SER A 6 9.58 -14.76 14.80
CA SER A 6 10.47 -13.64 15.07
C SER A 6 11.01 -13.10 13.75
N LEU A 7 10.44 -12.00 13.26
CA LEU A 7 10.95 -11.25 12.11
C LEU A 7 11.82 -10.11 12.66
N PHE A 8 13.04 -10.44 13.10
CA PHE A 8 13.99 -9.44 13.62
C PHE A 8 14.83 -8.86 12.48
N TRP A 9 14.79 -7.53 12.32
CA TRP A 9 15.82 -6.76 11.60
C TRP A 9 16.17 -5.51 12.42
N PRO A 10 17.43 -5.02 12.43
CA PRO A 10 17.81 -3.89 13.27
C PRO A 10 17.07 -2.62 12.80
N THR A 11 16.40 -1.93 13.72
CA THR A 11 15.79 -0.63 13.46
C THR A 11 16.38 0.40 14.42
N ASN A 12 17.13 1.35 13.87
CA ASN A 12 17.44 2.60 14.57
C ASN A 12 16.28 3.55 14.26
N THR A 13 15.28 3.60 15.15
CA THR A 13 14.01 4.31 14.92
C THR A 13 13.98 5.58 15.77
N PRO A 14 14.01 6.79 15.18
CA PRO A 14 13.81 8.02 15.96
C PRO A 14 12.34 8.16 16.38
N SER A 15 12.11 8.75 17.56
CA SER A 15 10.78 8.93 18.15
C SER A 15 9.89 9.85 17.31
N ILE A 16 8.71 9.38 16.93
CA ILE A 16 7.68 10.16 16.24
C ILE A 16 6.72 10.72 17.31
N LYS A 17 6.42 12.03 17.26
CA LYS A 17 5.38 12.65 18.10
C LYS A 17 4.00 12.40 17.47
N GLU A 18 3.02 12.08 18.29
CA GLU A 18 1.64 11.81 17.84
C GLU A 18 0.95 13.06 17.26
N PRO A 19 0.13 12.93 16.20
CA PRO A 19 -0.66 14.04 15.66
C PRO A 19 -1.98 14.24 16.42
N ASP A 20 -2.36 15.50 16.63
CA ASP A 20 -3.63 15.92 17.25
C ASP A 20 -4.80 15.78 16.25
N TYR A 21 -5.78 14.94 16.60
CA TYR A 21 -6.91 14.54 15.76
C TYR A 21 -8.14 15.47 15.88
N ASN A 22 -8.11 16.50 16.74
CA ASN A 22 -9.32 17.24 17.13
C ASN A 22 -9.75 18.41 16.24
N SER A 23 -9.23 18.56 15.01
CA SER A 23 -9.46 19.76 14.18
C SER A 23 -10.44 19.59 13.00
N VAL A 24 -11.26 18.53 12.98
CA VAL A 24 -12.19 18.28 11.86
C VAL A 24 -13.63 18.63 12.25
N GLU A 25 -13.99 19.91 12.19
CA GLU A 25 -15.40 20.36 12.29
C GLU A 25 -15.96 20.82 10.93
N ASN A 26 -16.99 20.08 10.52
CA ASN A 26 -18.14 20.35 9.65
C ASN A 26 -18.22 21.64 8.80
N GLU A 27 -18.29 21.48 7.47
CA GLU A 27 -19.09 22.33 6.59
C GLU A 27 -20.18 21.50 5.90
N VAL A 28 -21.44 21.90 6.11
CA VAL A 28 -22.65 21.30 5.53
C VAL A 28 -23.19 22.23 4.45
N ILE A 29 -23.38 21.74 3.22
CA ILE A 29 -24.21 22.43 2.21
C ILE A 29 -25.21 21.42 1.63
N GLY A 30 -26.50 21.73 1.76
CA GLY A 30 -27.63 20.94 1.29
C GLY A 30 -28.04 21.19 -0.16
N GLY A 31 -28.80 20.24 -0.73
CA GLY A 31 -29.44 20.31 -2.04
C GLY A 31 -29.95 18.92 -2.49
N ASP A 32 -31.12 18.89 -3.14
CA ASP A 32 -32.13 17.83 -3.21
C ASP A 32 -31.99 16.79 -4.37
N MET A 33 -32.81 15.73 -4.29
CA MET A 33 -32.91 14.42 -4.96
C MET A 33 -33.00 14.38 -6.50
N GLY A 34 -32.51 13.27 -7.09
CA GLY A 34 -33.05 12.74 -8.36
C GLY A 34 -32.18 11.74 -9.17
N ALA A 35 -32.57 10.47 -9.13
CA ALA A 35 -32.37 9.39 -10.12
C ALA A 35 -30.97 8.73 -10.38
N SER A 36 -31.00 7.40 -10.24
CA SER A 36 -30.04 6.32 -10.51
C SER A 36 -28.86 6.58 -11.47
N VAL A 37 -27.66 6.57 -10.91
CA VAL A 37 -26.45 5.97 -11.52
C VAL A 37 -25.66 5.31 -10.40
N SER A 38 -25.47 3.99 -10.46
CA SER A 38 -24.56 3.24 -9.58
C SER A 38 -23.11 3.50 -10.00
N THR A 39 -22.65 4.73 -9.82
CA THR A 39 -21.23 5.09 -9.81
C THR A 39 -20.85 5.14 -8.35
N VAL A 40 -20.10 4.13 -7.90
CA VAL A 40 -19.44 4.16 -6.59
C VAL A 40 -18.71 5.50 -6.47
N THR A 41 -19.17 6.31 -5.53
CA THR A 41 -18.75 7.70 -5.32
C THR A 41 -17.23 7.73 -5.22
N ARG A 42 -16.55 8.38 -6.17
CA ARG A 42 -15.13 8.74 -6.02
C ARG A 42 -15.04 9.52 -4.73
N GLN A 43 -14.40 8.94 -3.70
CA GLN A 43 -14.25 9.62 -2.42
C GLN A 43 -13.41 10.89 -2.64
N SER A 44 -14.11 12.02 -2.73
CA SER A 44 -13.61 13.34 -3.14
C SER A 44 -12.60 13.98 -2.17
N GLY A 45 -12.06 13.22 -1.20
CA GLY A 45 -11.05 13.68 -0.25
C GLY A 45 -9.71 12.95 -0.31
N ARG A 46 -9.59 11.82 -1.03
CA ARG A 46 -8.37 10.98 -0.99
C ARG A 46 -7.49 11.27 -2.18
N THR A 47 -6.33 11.89 -1.93
CA THR A 47 -5.36 12.21 -2.97
C THR A 47 -4.36 11.07 -3.20
N HIS A 48 -4.02 10.31 -2.16
CA HIS A 48 -3.01 9.25 -2.19
C HIS A 48 -3.49 8.00 -1.44
N LYS A 49 -2.96 6.83 -1.82
CA LYS A 49 -3.23 5.55 -1.15
C LYS A 49 -2.04 4.61 -1.20
N MET A 50 -1.95 3.70 -0.23
CA MET A 50 -1.07 2.53 -0.30
C MET A 50 -1.90 1.28 -0.59
N VAL A 51 -1.53 0.53 -1.62
CA VAL A 51 -2.14 -0.76 -1.97
C VAL A 51 -1.10 -1.85 -1.79
N PHE A 52 -1.50 -2.94 -1.13
CA PHE A 52 -0.69 -4.11 -0.85
C PHE A 52 -1.25 -5.31 -1.60
N VAL A 53 -0.49 -5.81 -2.57
CA VAL A 53 -0.87 -6.99 -3.36
C VAL A 53 -0.27 -8.22 -2.69
N ALA A 54 -1.11 -9.03 -2.05
CA ALA A 54 -0.72 -10.23 -1.34
C ALA A 54 -0.65 -11.44 -2.28
N ASN A 55 0.44 -12.20 -2.24
CA ASN A 55 0.59 -13.42 -3.03
C ASN A 55 -0.26 -14.57 -2.45
N MET A 56 -1.33 -14.94 -3.15
CA MET A 56 -2.27 -15.96 -2.71
C MET A 56 -1.75 -17.40 -2.89
N GLU A 57 -0.76 -17.65 -3.77
CA GLU A 57 -0.19 -19.00 -3.95
C GLU A 57 0.51 -19.53 -2.69
N LEU A 58 0.97 -18.62 -1.83
CA LEU A 58 1.75 -18.95 -0.63
C LEU A 58 0.89 -19.42 0.55
N GLY A 59 -0.44 -19.36 0.44
CA GLY A 59 -1.35 -19.84 1.50
C GLY A 59 -1.08 -19.22 2.87
N MET A 60 -0.62 -17.96 2.92
CA MET A 60 -0.19 -17.32 4.18
C MET A 60 -1.35 -17.21 5.17
N GLY A 61 -1.15 -17.74 6.38
CA GLY A 61 -2.07 -17.49 7.49
C GLY A 61 -2.15 -16.00 7.88
N LYS A 62 -3.27 -15.59 8.49
CA LYS A 62 -3.60 -14.18 8.81
C LYS A 62 -2.45 -13.41 9.47
N GLY A 63 -1.80 -13.99 10.49
CA GLY A 63 -0.71 -13.33 11.21
C GLY A 63 0.54 -13.11 10.35
N LYS A 64 0.93 -14.10 9.54
CA LYS A 64 2.06 -13.96 8.61
C LYS A 64 1.76 -12.92 7.55
N LEU A 65 0.56 -12.95 6.98
CA LEU A 65 0.10 -11.99 6.01
C LEU A 65 0.13 -10.54 6.55
N ALA A 66 -0.40 -10.32 7.76
CA ALA A 66 -0.36 -9.02 8.42
C ALA A 66 1.08 -8.51 8.61
N ALA A 67 1.99 -9.37 9.06
CA ALA A 67 3.40 -9.01 9.20
C ALA A 67 4.05 -8.63 7.86
N GLN A 68 3.79 -9.39 6.79
CA GLN A 68 4.31 -9.11 5.45
C GLN A 68 3.73 -7.82 4.86
N VAL A 69 2.45 -7.51 5.11
CA VAL A 69 1.84 -6.22 4.74
C VAL A 69 2.53 -5.08 5.50
N GLY A 70 2.80 -5.25 6.80
CA GLY A 70 3.56 -4.28 7.59
C GLY A 70 4.96 -4.02 7.02
N HIS A 71 5.67 -5.06 6.59
CA HIS A 71 6.96 -4.93 5.92
C HIS A 71 6.86 -4.20 4.59
N ALA A 72 5.88 -4.51 3.75
CA ALA A 72 5.65 -3.81 2.49
C ALA A 72 5.35 -2.33 2.73
N CYS A 73 4.54 -2.00 3.74
CA CYS A 73 4.20 -0.63 4.13
C CYS A 73 5.45 0.16 4.53
N LEU A 74 6.30 -0.40 5.39
CA LEU A 74 7.53 0.26 5.82
C LEU A 74 8.52 0.41 4.66
N GLY A 75 8.64 -0.60 3.80
CA GLY A 75 9.51 -0.57 2.64
C GLY A 75 9.12 0.53 1.64
N VAL A 76 7.83 0.62 1.30
CA VAL A 76 7.34 1.66 0.38
C VAL A 76 7.43 3.07 1.01
N TYR A 77 7.13 3.19 2.31
CA TYR A 77 7.28 4.45 3.06
C TYR A 77 8.73 4.95 3.01
N ARG A 78 9.70 4.10 3.37
CA ARG A 78 11.13 4.44 3.34
C ARG A 78 11.60 4.81 1.94
N PHE A 79 11.13 4.09 0.93
CA PHE A 79 11.46 4.41 -0.46
C PHE A 79 10.93 5.79 -0.88
N ALA A 80 9.68 6.13 -0.54
CA ALA A 80 9.10 7.44 -0.83
C ALA A 80 9.85 8.58 -0.12
N MET A 81 10.22 8.38 1.14
CA MET A 81 10.94 9.35 1.95
C MET A 81 12.34 9.74 1.41
N ASN A 82 12.88 9.02 0.43
CA ASN A 82 14.16 9.33 -0.21
C ASN A 82 14.09 10.45 -1.26
N SER A 83 12.90 11.03 -1.51
CA SER A 83 12.69 12.13 -2.47
C SER A 83 11.87 13.27 -1.85
N SER A 84 12.02 14.50 -2.35
CA SER A 84 11.22 15.66 -1.93
C SER A 84 9.74 15.45 -2.23
N GLU A 85 9.44 14.95 -3.43
CA GLU A 85 8.09 14.69 -3.91
C GLU A 85 7.44 13.58 -3.09
N GLY A 86 8.20 12.54 -2.75
CA GLY A 86 7.70 11.42 -1.96
C GLY A 86 7.44 11.82 -0.51
N LYS A 87 8.26 12.70 0.08
CA LYS A 87 7.97 13.30 1.39
C LYS A 87 6.66 14.09 1.36
N ALA A 88 6.43 14.89 0.31
CA ALA A 88 5.18 15.63 0.14
C ALA A 88 3.96 14.70 -0.02
N ALA A 89 4.11 13.62 -0.82
CA ALA A 89 3.08 12.60 -0.99
C ALA A 89 2.75 11.89 0.33
N ILE A 90 3.75 11.47 1.10
CA ILE A 90 3.58 10.87 2.43
C ILE A 90 2.85 11.83 3.37
N ASN A 91 3.26 13.10 3.44
CA ASN A 91 2.59 14.10 4.27
C ASN A 91 1.11 14.29 3.88
N SER A 92 0.80 14.28 2.58
CA SER A 92 -0.57 14.35 2.07
C SER A 92 -1.41 13.13 2.46
N TRP A 93 -0.82 11.94 2.34
CA TRP A 93 -1.43 10.67 2.73
C TRP A 93 -1.68 10.59 4.24
N THR A 94 -0.72 11.00 5.07
CA THR A 94 -0.83 11.04 6.53
C THR A 94 -1.94 11.97 7.00
N ARG A 95 -2.04 13.18 6.41
CA ARG A 95 -3.12 14.13 6.73
C ARG A 95 -4.51 13.66 6.30
N ARG A 96 -4.61 12.58 5.51
CA ARG A 96 -5.87 12.08 4.92
C ARG A 96 -6.20 10.64 5.37
N GLY A 97 -5.77 10.28 6.57
CA GLY A 97 -6.13 9.03 7.25
C GLY A 97 -5.35 7.81 6.80
N GLU A 98 -4.23 8.00 6.08
CA GLU A 98 -3.27 6.95 5.76
C GLU A 98 -3.89 5.68 5.16
N VAL A 99 -4.69 5.85 4.10
CA VAL A 99 -5.43 4.77 3.46
C VAL A 99 -4.51 3.63 3.03
N LYS A 100 -4.81 2.43 3.51
CA LYS A 100 -4.13 1.16 3.23
C LYS A 100 -5.17 0.16 2.73
N ILE A 101 -4.92 -0.46 1.59
CA ILE A 101 -5.84 -1.42 0.96
C ILE A 101 -5.06 -2.69 0.66
N VAL A 102 -5.61 -3.86 0.97
CA VAL A 102 -4.99 -5.15 0.65
C VAL A 102 -5.82 -5.84 -0.43
N VAL A 103 -5.15 -6.25 -1.50
CA VAL A 103 -5.74 -6.92 -2.67
C VAL A 103 -5.01 -8.23 -2.97
N LYS A 104 -5.64 -9.08 -3.78
CA LYS A 104 -5.15 -10.41 -4.16
C LYS A 104 -4.23 -10.32 -5.38
N GLY A 105 -3.02 -10.85 -5.23
CA GLY A 105 -2.14 -11.24 -6.32
C GLY A 105 -2.09 -12.76 -6.44
N ASN A 106 -1.78 -13.26 -7.63
CA ASN A 106 -1.92 -14.69 -7.91
C ASN A 106 -0.66 -15.46 -7.56
N THR A 107 0.50 -14.98 -8.03
CA THR A 107 1.77 -15.69 -7.98
C THR A 107 2.94 -14.72 -7.79
N THR A 108 4.11 -15.26 -7.45
CA THR A 108 5.38 -14.53 -7.42
C THR A 108 5.63 -13.81 -8.73
N GLN A 109 5.34 -14.46 -9.87
CA GLN A 109 5.48 -13.87 -11.19
C GLN A 109 4.49 -12.72 -11.42
N HIS A 110 3.23 -12.86 -11.01
CA HIS A 110 2.24 -11.79 -11.12
C HIS A 110 2.68 -10.54 -10.32
N LEU A 111 3.13 -10.71 -9.07
CA LEU A 111 3.66 -9.59 -8.28
C LEU A 111 4.89 -8.94 -8.95
N SER A 112 5.73 -9.76 -9.59
CA SER A 112 6.90 -9.29 -10.35
C SER A 112 6.53 -8.40 -11.53
N GLU A 113 5.47 -8.78 -12.25
CA GLU A 113 4.95 -8.05 -13.40
C GLU A 113 4.31 -6.73 -12.98
N LEU A 114 3.52 -6.73 -11.90
CA LEU A 114 2.96 -5.51 -11.32
C LEU A 114 4.06 -4.55 -10.83
N TYR A 115 5.11 -5.08 -10.18
CA TYR A 115 6.26 -4.27 -9.77
C TYR A 115 6.96 -3.62 -10.98
N LYS A 116 7.23 -4.40 -12.03
CA LYS A 116 7.79 -3.89 -13.29
C LYS A 116 6.89 -2.84 -13.93
N LYS A 117 5.57 -3.04 -13.93
CA LYS A 117 4.57 -2.09 -14.43
C LYS A 117 4.64 -0.77 -13.67
N ALA A 118 4.65 -0.81 -12.34
CA ALA A 118 4.79 0.38 -11.49
C ALA A 118 6.09 1.16 -11.78
N LYS A 119 7.23 0.44 -11.88
CA LYS A 119 8.53 1.06 -12.24
C LYS A 119 8.52 1.68 -13.63
N LYS A 120 7.88 1.03 -14.62
CA LYS A 120 7.75 1.55 -15.98
C LYS A 120 6.93 2.85 -15.99
N LEU A 121 5.77 2.85 -15.32
CA LEU A 121 4.91 4.03 -15.23
C LEU A 121 5.60 5.19 -14.49
N GLN A 122 6.35 4.89 -13.43
CA GLN A 122 7.18 5.87 -12.72
C GLN A 122 8.21 6.55 -13.65
N LEU A 123 8.91 5.77 -14.49
CA LEU A 123 10.02 6.27 -15.31
C LEU A 123 9.58 6.90 -16.63
N TYR A 124 8.64 6.30 -17.34
CA TYR A 124 8.32 6.67 -18.73
C TYR A 124 7.05 7.52 -18.86
N ALA A 125 6.14 7.46 -17.89
CA ALA A 125 4.92 8.26 -17.85
C ALA A 125 4.99 9.35 -16.76
N TYR A 126 6.13 9.49 -16.09
CA TYR A 126 6.37 10.47 -15.02
C TYR A 126 5.33 10.43 -13.89
N LEU A 127 4.73 9.25 -13.64
CA LEU A 127 3.76 9.07 -12.57
C LEU A 127 4.45 9.01 -11.20
N GLN A 128 3.77 9.51 -10.16
CA GLN A 128 4.32 9.58 -8.81
C GLN A 128 4.09 8.27 -8.06
N LEU A 129 4.75 7.20 -8.54
CA LEU A 129 4.63 5.85 -7.99
C LEU A 129 5.87 5.43 -7.22
N TYR A 130 5.64 4.88 -6.04
CA TYR A 130 6.63 4.25 -5.19
C TYR A 130 6.23 2.79 -5.00
N ALA A 131 7.13 1.86 -5.30
CA ALA A 131 6.82 0.44 -5.20
C ALA A 131 7.93 -0.29 -4.43
N TYR A 132 7.53 -1.23 -3.58
CA TYR A 132 8.44 -2.07 -2.82
C TYR A 132 7.95 -3.51 -2.81
N LEU A 133 8.81 -4.44 -3.22
CA LEU A 133 8.47 -5.85 -3.34
C LEU A 133 9.15 -6.64 -2.23
N VAL A 134 8.37 -7.19 -1.31
CA VAL A 134 8.87 -8.00 -0.21
C VAL A 134 9.25 -9.38 -0.75
N GLN A 135 10.46 -9.81 -0.40
CA GLN A 135 10.98 -11.12 -0.70
C GLN A 135 11.28 -11.84 0.62
N ASP A 136 10.81 -13.08 0.76
CA ASP A 136 11.10 -13.88 1.95
C ASP A 136 12.59 -14.25 1.96
N ALA A 137 13.25 -14.00 3.09
CA ALA A 137 14.69 -14.26 3.27
C ALA A 137 15.03 -15.75 3.48
N GLY A 138 14.03 -16.65 3.46
CA GLY A 138 14.20 -18.09 3.63
C GLY A 138 14.20 -18.57 5.08
N TYR A 139 13.83 -17.71 6.03
CA TYR A 139 13.73 -18.05 7.46
C TYR A 139 12.31 -18.44 7.89
N THR A 140 11.35 -18.48 6.96
CA THR A 140 9.98 -18.88 7.24
C THR A 140 9.60 -20.12 6.42
N GLN A 141 8.40 -20.67 6.70
CA GLN A 141 7.83 -21.79 5.93
C GLN A 141 7.48 -21.45 4.47
N ILE A 142 7.88 -20.28 3.96
CA ILE A 142 7.68 -19.86 2.57
C ILE A 142 8.92 -20.30 1.76
N PRO A 143 8.77 -20.81 0.52
CA PRO A 143 9.91 -21.17 -0.31
C PRO A 143 10.87 -19.98 -0.51
N ALA A 144 12.17 -20.20 -0.34
CA ALA A 144 13.18 -19.16 -0.50
C ALA A 144 13.08 -18.49 -1.89
N GLY A 145 13.19 -17.16 -1.93
CA GLY A 145 13.06 -16.38 -3.17
C GLY A 145 11.61 -16.04 -3.58
N SER A 146 10.61 -16.55 -2.87
CA SER A 146 9.20 -16.16 -3.09
C SER A 146 8.97 -14.68 -2.79
N ARG A 147 8.09 -14.06 -3.58
CA ARG A 147 7.64 -12.68 -3.37
C ARG A 147 6.31 -12.71 -2.64
N THR A 148 6.28 -12.14 -1.44
CA THR A 148 5.15 -12.30 -0.51
C THR A 148 4.11 -11.21 -0.71
N VAL A 149 4.52 -9.94 -0.66
CA VAL A 149 3.65 -8.78 -0.79
C VAL A 149 4.35 -7.69 -1.61
N LEU A 150 3.63 -7.11 -2.56
CA LEU A 150 4.02 -5.88 -3.26
C LEU A 150 3.28 -4.69 -2.62
N GLY A 151 4.01 -3.70 -2.11
CA GLY A 151 3.46 -2.40 -1.76
C GLY A 151 3.57 -1.41 -2.92
N VAL A 152 2.49 -0.70 -3.22
CA VAL A 152 2.43 0.39 -4.21
C VAL A 152 1.82 1.63 -3.56
N PHE A 153 2.49 2.77 -3.67
CA PHE A 153 2.09 4.04 -3.09
C PHE A 153 2.14 5.15 -4.12
N GLY A 154 1.17 6.06 -4.09
CA GLY A 154 1.11 7.21 -4.97
C GLY A 154 -0.27 7.86 -5.00
N PRO A 155 -0.51 8.78 -5.94
CA PRO A 155 -1.84 9.31 -6.23
C PRO A 155 -2.83 8.18 -6.52
N VAL A 156 -4.11 8.38 -6.16
CA VAL A 156 -5.15 7.34 -6.31
C VAL A 156 -5.19 6.77 -7.74
N GLU A 157 -5.25 7.64 -8.74
CA GLU A 157 -5.35 7.26 -10.15
C GLU A 157 -4.09 6.54 -10.65
N ASP A 158 -2.90 7.00 -10.25
CA ASP A 158 -1.62 6.38 -10.62
C ASP A 158 -1.52 4.96 -10.06
N VAL A 159 -1.95 4.77 -8.81
CA VAL A 159 -1.96 3.45 -8.15
C VAL A 159 -2.98 2.52 -8.80
N ASP A 160 -4.12 3.05 -9.24
CA ASP A 160 -5.16 2.27 -9.95
C ASP A 160 -4.70 1.80 -11.32
N GLN A 161 -3.82 2.54 -12.00
CA GLN A 161 -3.19 2.04 -13.23
C GLN A 161 -2.39 0.75 -13.00
N VAL A 162 -1.93 0.48 -11.77
CA VAL A 162 -1.22 -0.77 -11.43
C VAL A 162 -2.17 -1.81 -10.84
N THR A 163 -3.08 -1.41 -9.96
CA THR A 163 -3.79 -2.32 -9.05
C THR A 163 -5.32 -2.28 -9.13
N GLY A 164 -5.90 -1.42 -9.98
CA GLY A 164 -7.34 -1.14 -10.01
C GLY A 164 -8.23 -2.34 -10.35
N ASP A 165 -7.71 -3.30 -11.13
CA ASP A 165 -8.46 -4.50 -11.53
C ASP A 165 -8.33 -5.66 -10.52
N LEU A 166 -7.57 -5.48 -9.44
CA LEU A 166 -7.33 -6.52 -8.45
C LEU A 166 -8.44 -6.58 -7.41
N LYS A 167 -8.82 -7.81 -7.03
CA LYS A 167 -9.87 -8.05 -6.03
C LYS A 167 -9.36 -7.81 -4.61
N LEU A 168 -10.22 -7.32 -3.73
CA LEU A 168 -9.92 -7.21 -2.30
C LEU A 168 -9.57 -8.59 -1.69
N LEU A 169 -8.67 -8.57 -0.71
CA LEU A 169 -8.19 -9.75 0.04
C LEU A 169 -9.30 -10.41 0.88
#